data_AF-A0A1D2R9G7-F1
#
_entry.id   AF-A0A1D2R9G7-F1
#
_cell.length_a   1.000
_cell.length_b   1.000
_cell.length_c   1.000
_cell.angle_alpha   90.00
_cell.angle_beta   90.00
_cell.angle_gamma   90.00
#
_symmetry.space_group_name_H-M   'P 1'
#
loop_
_entity.id
_entity.type
_entity.pdbx_description
1 polymer ?
#
loop_
_entity_poly.entity_id
_entity_poly.type
_entity_poly.pdbx_seq_one_letter_code
_entity_poly.pdbx_strand_id
1 'polypeptide(L)'
;MPSPLLFSRFYCAPGRGVFSLKDLILISLLVISPIGFLMGIPFPWGIRIANEINKNLIPWAFCANCCASVMGSIMAVIVAMSFGFSVVFIFAGAVYLVGLGVVWGLMEKR
;
A
#
# COMPACT_ATOMS: atom_id res chain seq x y z
N MET A 1 9.25 23.59 -13.31
CA MET A 1 10.27 22.89 -12.51
C MET A 1 10.69 23.83 -11.39
N PRO A 2 10.36 23.56 -10.10
CA PRO A 2 10.87 24.39 -9.02
C PRO A 2 12.39 24.15 -8.93
N SER A 3 13.16 25.24 -8.85
CA SER A 3 14.62 25.19 -8.81
C SER A 3 15.11 24.47 -7.54
N PRO A 4 16.28 23.80 -7.57
CA PRO A 4 16.86 23.09 -6.42
C PRO A 4 17.10 23.98 -5.18
N LEU A 5 17.05 25.30 -5.35
CA LEU A 5 17.16 26.30 -4.30
C LEU A 5 15.88 26.49 -3.47
N LEU A 6 14.73 26.01 -3.94
CA LEU A 6 13.47 26.07 -3.19
C LEU A 6 13.41 24.99 -2.10
N PHE A 7 14.04 23.83 -2.36
CA PHE A 7 14.12 22.72 -1.41
C PHE A 7 15.09 23.03 -0.27
N SER A 8 16.24 23.64 -0.58
CA SER A 8 17.18 24.10 0.45
C SER A 8 16.62 25.25 1.31
N ARG A 9 15.75 26.11 0.76
CA ARG A 9 15.06 27.18 1.51
C ARG A 9 14.00 26.68 2.50
N PHE A 10 13.39 25.52 2.26
CA PHE A 10 12.47 24.90 3.22
C PHE A 10 13.20 24.21 4.37
N TYR A 11 14.40 23.67 4.11
CA TYR A 11 15.22 23.02 5.14
C TYR A 11 16.18 23.98 5.87
N CYS A 12 16.58 25.09 5.25
CA CYS A 12 17.56 26.05 5.76
C CYS A 12 16.98 27.48 5.72
N ALA A 13 15.86 27.70 6.39
CA ALA A 13 15.41 29.05 6.77
C ALA A 13 15.71 29.24 8.26
N PRO A 14 16.69 30.07 8.64
CA PRO A 14 16.99 30.32 10.04
C PRO A 14 15.82 31.11 10.65
N GLY A 15 15.13 30.53 11.64
CA GLY A 15 14.15 31.25 12.46
C GLY A 15 12.69 30.81 12.40
N ARG A 16 12.34 29.73 11.67
CA ARG A 16 11.08 29.00 11.95
C ARG A 16 11.47 27.68 12.62
N GLY A 17 10.74 27.25 13.64
CA GLY A 17 10.87 25.89 14.19
C GLY A 17 10.43 24.88 13.13
N VAL A 18 11.29 24.59 12.16
CA VAL A 18 11.05 23.64 11.09
C VAL A 18 11.51 22.29 11.60
N PHE A 19 10.60 21.31 11.59
CA PHE A 19 10.82 19.93 12.03
C PHE A 19 12.19 19.41 11.60
N SER A 20 12.94 18.85 12.55
CA SER A 20 14.22 18.20 12.26
C SER A 20 13.99 17.01 11.32
N LEU A 21 15.02 16.61 10.56
CA LEU A 21 14.98 15.39 9.74
C LEU A 21 14.53 14.18 10.58
N LYS A 22 14.98 14.12 11.83
CA LYS A 22 14.60 13.09 12.80
C LYS A 22 13.09 13.10 13.08
N ASP A 23 12.52 14.29 13.23
CA ASP A 23 11.09 14.47 13.50
C ASP A 23 10.26 14.06 12.28
N LEU A 24 10.68 14.43 11.07
CA LEU A 24 10.00 14.05 9.82
C LEU A 24 10.01 12.53 9.58
N ILE A 25 11.15 11.87 9.85
CA ILE A 25 11.25 10.41 9.76
C ILE A 25 10.34 9.76 10.80
N LEU A 26 10.34 10.27 12.04
CA LEU A 26 9.51 9.73 13.12
C LEU A 26 8.02 9.89 12.82
N ILE A 27 7.59 11.05 12.32
CA ILE A 27 6.21 11.32 11.91
C ILE A 27 5.82 10.41 10.75
N SER A 28 6.69 10.27 9.73
CA SER A 28 6.42 9.39 8.57
C SER A 28 6.28 7.93 9.00
N LEU A 29 7.16 7.46 9.89
CA LEU A 29 7.07 6.11 10.47
C LEU A 29 5.77 5.94 11.25
N LEU A 30 5.42 6.88 12.13
CA LEU A 30 4.20 6.78 12.94
C LEU A 30 2.92 6.76 12.09
N VAL A 31 2.90 7.49 10.98
CA VAL A 31 1.72 7.56 10.09
C VAL A 31 1.63 6.33 9.18
N ILE A 32 2.76 5.89 8.59
CA ILE A 32 2.78 4.82 7.59
C ILE A 32 2.83 3.43 8.24
N SER A 33 3.54 3.28 9.37
CA SER A 33 3.73 2.00 10.06
C SER A 33 2.43 1.26 10.38
N PRO A 34 1.40 1.86 11.02
CA PRO A 34 0.20 1.11 11.36
C PRO A 34 -0.56 0.62 10.12
N ILE A 35 -0.65 1.43 9.08
CA ILE A 35 -1.31 1.07 7.82
C ILE A 35 -0.51 -0.01 7.09
N GLY A 36 0.82 0.15 6.99
CA GLY A 36 1.69 -0.85 6.36
C GLY A 36 1.68 -2.19 7.09
N PHE A 37 1.63 -2.17 8.43
CA PHE A 37 1.51 -3.37 9.24
C PHE A 37 0.18 -4.08 8.99
N LEU A 38 -0.94 -3.35 9.03
CA LEU A 38 -2.27 -3.90 8.74
C LEU A 38 -2.36 -4.48 7.32
N MET A 39 -1.77 -3.82 6.33
CA MET A 39 -1.72 -4.30 4.94
C MET A 39 -0.80 -5.51 4.75
N GLY A 40 0.15 -5.76 5.64
CA GLY A 40 1.09 -6.88 5.56
C GLY A 40 0.55 -8.22 6.06
N ILE A 41 -0.44 -8.20 6.96
CA ILE A 41 -1.02 -9.40 7.61
C ILE A 41 -1.81 -10.33 6.65
N PRO A 42 -2.62 -9.83 5.68
CA PRO A 42 -3.47 -10.67 4.85
C PRO A 42 -2.71 -11.69 4.01
N PHE A 43 -1.49 -11.35 3.55
CA PHE A 43 -0.73 -12.22 2.65
C PHE A 43 -0.20 -13.49 3.33
N PRO A 44 0.56 -13.42 4.45
CA PRO A 44 0.96 -14.62 5.20
C PRO A 44 -0.23 -15.45 5.67
N TRP A 45 -1.34 -14.80 6.04
CA TRP A 45 -2.55 -15.49 6.48
C TRP A 45 -3.25 -16.22 5.33
N GLY A 46 -3.36 -15.59 4.16
CA GLY A 46 -3.87 -16.22 2.94
C GLY A 46 -3.03 -17.43 2.49
N ILE A 47 -1.71 -17.36 2.64
CA ILE A 47 -0.81 -18.50 2.36
C ILE A 47 -1.06 -19.66 3.33
N ARG A 48 -1.32 -19.39 4.62
CA ARG A 48 -1.69 -20.44 5.59
C ARG A 48 -3.00 -21.12 5.21
N ILE A 49 -4.03 -20.34 4.86
CA ILE A 49 -5.32 -20.87 4.39
C ILE A 49 -5.13 -21.71 3.12
N ALA A 50 -4.36 -21.22 2.15
CA ALA A 50 -4.06 -21.95 0.92
C ALA A 50 -3.31 -23.27 1.18
N ASN A 51 -2.38 -23.28 2.15
CA ASN A 51 -1.66 -24.48 2.57
C ASN A 51 -2.59 -25.54 3.19
N GLU A 52 -3.62 -25.12 3.95
CA GLU A 52 -4.64 -26.02 4.49
C GLU A 52 -5.58 -26.58 3.42
N ILE A 53 -5.83 -25.84 2.34
CA ILE A 53 -6.67 -26.29 1.23
C ILE A 53 -5.89 -27.26 0.34
N ASN A 54 -4.75 -26.81 -0.21
CA ASN A 54 -3.86 -27.62 -1.04
C ASN A 54 -2.52 -26.91 -1.25
N LYS A 55 -1.41 -27.55 -0.85
CA LYS A 55 -0.03 -27.03 -1.01
C LYS A 55 0.32 -26.58 -2.42
N ASN A 56 -0.30 -27.17 -3.44
CA ASN A 56 -0.07 -26.79 -4.84
C ASN A 56 -0.60 -25.39 -5.20
N LEU A 57 -1.41 -24.74 -4.34
CA LEU A 57 -1.87 -23.36 -4.56
C LEU A 57 -0.83 -22.31 -4.16
N ILE A 58 0.19 -22.66 -3.36
CA ILE A 58 1.18 -21.69 -2.88
C ILE A 58 1.94 -21.04 -4.06
N PRO A 59 2.46 -21.78 -5.07
CA PRO A 59 3.07 -21.16 -6.25
C PRO A 59 2.11 -20.25 -7.01
N TRP A 60 0.85 -20.65 -7.17
CA TRP A 60 -0.18 -19.85 -7.84
C TRP A 60 -0.46 -18.53 -7.12
N ALA A 61 -0.47 -18.54 -5.78
CA ALA A 61 -0.64 -17.33 -4.98
C ALA A 61 0.51 -16.33 -5.21
N PHE A 62 1.75 -16.81 -5.30
CA PHE A 62 2.90 -15.97 -5.67
C PHE A 62 2.81 -15.46 -7.12
N CYS A 63 2.41 -16.30 -8.07
CA CYS A 63 2.19 -15.88 -9.45
C CYS A 63 1.14 -14.76 -9.54
N ALA A 64 0.00 -14.92 -8.87
CA ALA A 64 -1.05 -13.92 -8.81
C ALA A 64 -0.56 -12.59 -8.21
N ASN A 65 0.23 -12.64 -7.13
CA ASN A 65 0.83 -11.45 -6.51
C ASN A 65 1.76 -10.69 -7.47
N CYS A 66 2.59 -11.41 -8.23
CA CYS A 66 3.47 -10.80 -9.24
C CYS A 66 2.65 -10.14 -10.37
N CYS A 67 1.64 -10.83 -10.91
CA CYS A 67 0.75 -10.27 -11.93
C CYS A 67 0.00 -9.03 -11.44
N ALA A 68 -0.52 -9.09 -10.21
CA ALA A 68 -1.24 -7.97 -9.58
C ALA A 68 -0.32 -6.76 -9.36
N SER A 69 0.95 -6.97 -9.00
CA SER A 69 1.91 -5.86 -8.80
C SER A 69 2.21 -5.12 -10.11
N VAL A 70 2.37 -5.85 -11.22
CA VAL A 70 2.59 -5.25 -12.55
C VAL A 70 1.35 -4.50 -13.03
N MET A 71 0.18 -5.16 -12.99
CA MET A 71 -1.07 -4.53 -13.43
C MET A 71 -1.47 -3.36 -12.54
N GLY A 72 -1.36 -3.51 -11.23
CA GLY A 72 -1.71 -2.49 -10.25
C GLY A 72 -0.87 -1.23 -10.40
N SER A 73 0.44 -1.36 -10.66
CA SER A 73 1.30 -0.20 -10.89
C SER A 73 0.86 0.60 -12.13
N ILE A 74 0.63 -0.07 -13.26
CA ILE A 74 0.24 0.59 -14.51
C ILE A 74 -1.18 1.16 -14.39
N MET A 75 -2.13 0.40 -13.83
CA MET A 75 -3.51 0.87 -13.60
C MET A 75 -3.56 2.09 -12.67
N ALA A 76 -2.76 2.11 -11.59
CA ALA A 76 -2.71 3.25 -10.68
C ALA A 76 -2.25 4.52 -11.40
N VAL A 77 -1.23 4.43 -12.27
CA VAL A 77 -0.76 5.58 -13.05
C VAL A 77 -1.82 6.06 -14.04
N ILE A 78 -2.44 5.14 -14.79
CA ILE A 78 -3.50 5.48 -15.77
C ILE A 78 -4.67 6.18 -15.07
N VAL A 79 -5.13 5.63 -13.94
CA VAL A 79 -6.25 6.21 -13.18
C VAL A 79 -5.85 7.54 -12.56
N ALA A 80 -4.63 7.67 -12.02
CA ALA A 80 -4.13 8.93 -11.47
C ALA A 80 -4.08 10.04 -12.52
N MET A 81 -3.62 9.73 -13.74
CA MET A 81 -3.55 10.70 -14.83
C MET A 81 -4.93 11.07 -15.37
N SER A 82 -5.90 10.15 -15.35
CA SER A 82 -7.23 10.37 -15.91
C SER A 82 -8.18 11.08 -14.93
N PHE A 83 -8.11 10.74 -13.65
CA PHE A 83 -9.09 11.17 -12.64
C PHE A 83 -8.47 11.73 -11.34
N GLY A 84 -7.13 11.73 -11.22
CA GLY A 84 -6.41 12.17 -10.03
C GLY A 84 -6.19 11.08 -8.98
N PHE A 85 -5.32 11.37 -8.00
CA PHE A 85 -4.92 10.41 -6.96
C PHE A 85 -6.05 10.01 -6.00
N SER A 86 -7.03 10.89 -5.74
CA SER A 86 -8.14 10.57 -4.83
C SER A 86 -8.93 9.36 -5.30
N VAL A 87 -9.14 9.22 -6.62
CA VAL A 87 -9.85 8.08 -7.20
C VAL A 87 -9.01 6.80 -7.08
N VAL A 88 -7.69 6.88 -7.22
CA VAL A 88 -6.78 5.74 -7.02
C VAL A 88 -6.91 5.17 -5.61
N PHE A 89 -6.93 6.03 -4.58
CA PHE A 89 -7.07 5.59 -3.20
C PHE A 89 -8.43 4.94 -2.92
N ILE A 90 -9.52 5.51 -3.43
CA ILE A 90 -10.87 4.92 -3.29
C ILE A 90 -10.92 3.55 -3.99
N PHE A 91 -10.39 3.47 -5.21
CA PHE A 91 -10.36 2.24 -5.99
C PHE A 91 -9.52 1.15 -5.31
N ALA A 92 -8.32 1.50 -4.83
CA ALA A 92 -7.48 0.58 -4.06
C ALA A 92 -8.19 0.09 -2.79
N GLY A 93 -8.84 1.00 -2.05
CA GLY A 93 -9.65 0.65 -0.88
C GLY A 93 -10.78 -0.32 -1.21
N ALA A 94 -11.50 -0.10 -2.31
CA ALA A 94 -12.56 -1.00 -2.77
C ALA A 94 -12.04 -2.41 -3.09
N VAL A 95 -10.89 -2.53 -3.76
CA VAL A 95 -10.27 -3.83 -4.04
C VAL A 95 -9.90 -4.57 -2.75
N TYR A 96 -9.36 -3.87 -1.75
CA TYR A 96 -9.09 -4.46 -0.44
C TYR A 96 -10.37 -4.94 0.28
N LEU A 97 -11.47 -4.18 0.20
CA LEU A 97 -12.76 -4.58 0.78
C LEU A 97 -13.35 -5.82 0.09
N VAL A 98 -13.25 -5.91 -1.23
CA VAL A 98 -13.67 -7.12 -1.97
C VAL A 98 -12.84 -8.33 -1.53
N GLY A 99 -11.50 -8.17 -1.42
CA GLY A 99 -10.62 -9.23 -0.93
C GLY A 99 -11.00 -9.70 0.48
N LEU A 100 -11.31 -8.77 1.39
CA LEU A 100 -11.78 -9.08 2.73
C LEU A 100 -13.10 -9.86 2.71
N GLY A 101 -14.07 -9.43 1.90
CA GLY A 101 -15.35 -10.12 1.76
C GLY A 101 -15.23 -11.54 1.21
N VAL A 102 -14.34 -11.76 0.25
CA VAL A 102 -14.04 -13.10 -0.28
C VAL A 102 -13.45 -14.00 0.79
N VAL A 103 -12.44 -13.51 1.54
CA VAL A 103 -11.82 -14.28 2.62
C VAL A 103 -12.83 -14.59 3.72
N TRP A 104 -13.65 -13.61 4.10
CA TRP A 104 -14.71 -13.80 5.09
C TRP A 104 -15.69 -14.90 4.68
N GLY A 105 -16.17 -14.87 3.44
CA GLY A 105 -17.08 -15.89 2.91
C GLY A 105 -16.44 -17.28 2.79
N LEU A 106 -15.13 -17.36 2.57
CA LEU A 106 -14.39 -18.63 2.62
C LEU A 106 -14.29 -19.18 4.05
N MET A 107 -14.09 -18.32 5.05
CA MET A 107 -14.05 -18.74 6.44
C MET A 107 -15.42 -19.19 6.96
N GLU A 108 -16.50 -18.55 6.54
CA GLU A 108 -17.87 -18.95 6.95
C GLU A 108 -18.29 -20.30 6.36
N LYS A 109 -17.69 -20.73 5.24
CA LYS A 109 -17.93 -22.04 4.62
C LYS A 109 -17.05 -23.17 5.17
N ARG A 110 -16.07 -22.86 6.02
CA ARG A 110 -15.13 -23.82 6.62
C ARG A 110 -15.63 -24.27 7.99
#